data_AF-A0A6M0BBP5-F1
#
_entry.id   AF-A0A6M0BBP5-F1
#
_cell.length_a   1.000
_cell.length_b   1.000
_cell.length_c   1.000
_cell.angle_alpha   90.00
_cell.angle_beta   90.00
_cell.angle_gamma   90.00
#
_symmetry.space_group_name_H-M   'P 1'
#
loop_
_entity.id
_entity.type
_entity.pdbx_description
1 polymer ?
#
loop_
_entity_poly.entity_id
_entity_poly.type
_entity_poly.pdbx_seq_one_letter_code
_entity_poly.pdbx_strand_id
1 'polypeptide(L)'
;MNKQVLLEIKETAEKDLIVNVKIYESKTGLYYYTLLAGVQGKLLQATKIYSKYQEWQGRYRNLAAFLAFRIRRKESGQLTNFSEMEQGFENCHQQAKQLSTSLTSWSDGHDFLPVKTVLSKHLSPDDNIQILLETKNFELRKLPWHLCNLLPDNVNHIPVEIALTAPEFQRISKPPLSPTSK
;
A
#
# COMPACT_ATOMS: atom_id res chain seq x y z
N MET A 1 2.14 10.25 -19.48
CA MET A 1 1.98 8.93 -20.16
C MET A 1 1.59 7.87 -19.13
N ASN A 2 1.20 6.63 -19.48
CA ASN A 2 0.93 5.62 -18.45
C ASN A 2 2.24 4.92 -18.04
N LYS A 3 2.59 5.02 -16.74
CA LYS A 3 3.75 4.38 -16.13
C LYS A 3 3.29 3.28 -15.18
N GLN A 4 3.93 2.13 -15.26
CA GLN A 4 3.77 1.04 -14.30
C GLN A 4 5.05 0.85 -13.51
N VAL A 5 4.95 0.90 -12.19
CA VAL A 5 6.06 0.65 -11.27
C VAL A 5 5.81 -0.69 -10.59
N LEU A 6 6.53 -1.73 -11.00
CA LEU A 6 6.51 -3.02 -10.31
C LEU A 6 7.46 -2.94 -9.12
N LEU A 7 6.90 -3.07 -7.91
CA LEU A 7 7.61 -3.08 -6.65
C LEU A 7 7.57 -4.51 -6.09
N GLU A 8 8.61 -5.29 -6.34
CA GLU A 8 8.74 -6.66 -5.81
C GLU A 8 9.47 -6.64 -4.47
N ILE A 9 8.80 -7.03 -3.39
CA ILE A 9 9.37 -7.11 -2.04
C ILE A 9 9.55 -8.57 -1.63
N LYS A 10 10.81 -8.93 -1.39
CA LYS A 10 11.23 -10.26 -0.91
C LYS A 10 11.82 -10.15 0.48
N GLU A 11 11.40 -11.03 1.36
CA GLU A 11 11.97 -11.17 2.70
C GLU A 11 13.11 -12.19 2.66
N THR A 12 14.27 -11.82 3.21
CA THR A 12 15.42 -12.71 3.34
C THR A 12 15.28 -13.59 4.58
N ALA A 13 16.15 -14.61 4.71
CA ALA A 13 16.21 -15.43 5.92
C ALA A 13 16.53 -14.62 7.20
N GLU A 14 17.20 -13.48 7.04
CA GLU A 14 17.56 -12.55 8.14
C GLU A 14 16.44 -11.53 8.43
N LYS A 15 15.28 -11.66 7.77
CA LYS A 15 14.11 -10.74 7.81
C LYS A 15 14.33 -9.37 7.18
N ASP A 16 15.41 -9.20 6.41
CA ASP A 16 15.60 -8.00 5.61
C ASP A 16 14.63 -7.99 4.43
N LEU A 17 14.14 -6.80 4.08
CA LEU A 17 13.23 -6.63 2.95
C LEU A 17 14.00 -6.08 1.75
N ILE A 18 14.26 -6.94 0.78
CA ILE A 18 14.85 -6.54 -0.50
C ILE A 18 13.73 -6.08 -1.41
N VAL A 19 13.93 -4.90 -2.02
CA VAL A 19 12.96 -4.31 -2.94
C VAL A 19 13.57 -4.25 -4.34
N ASN A 20 13.00 -5.00 -5.27
CA ASN A 20 13.33 -4.88 -6.69
C ASN A 20 12.28 -4.03 -7.37
N VAL A 21 12.70 -2.94 -7.99
CA VAL A 21 11.82 -2.02 -8.70
C VAL A 21 12.07 -2.10 -10.18
N LYS A 22 11.00 -2.19 -10.96
CA LYS A 22 11.03 -2.10 -12.42
C LYS A 22 10.01 -1.07 -12.88
N ILE A 23 10.43 -0.16 -13.74
CA ILE A 23 9.58 0.89 -14.31
C ILE A 23 9.28 0.53 -15.74
N TYR A 24 8.01 0.57 -16.10
CA TYR A 24 7.54 0.34 -17.44
C TYR A 24 6.71 1.52 -17.95
N GLU A 25 6.68 1.67 -19.26
CA GLU A 25 5.89 2.70 -19.94
C GLU A 25 5.03 2.08 -21.04
N SER A 26 3.77 2.55 -21.11
CA SER A 26 2.89 2.24 -22.23
C SER A 26 3.36 2.98 -23.48
N LYS A 27 3.49 2.28 -24.59
CA LYS A 27 3.67 2.94 -25.89
C LYS A 27 2.31 3.22 -26.52
N THR A 28 2.09 4.45 -26.97
CA THR A 28 0.87 4.84 -27.68
C THR A 28 0.65 3.92 -28.89
N GLY A 29 -0.55 3.35 -28.99
CA GLY A 29 -0.91 2.41 -30.07
C GLY A 29 -0.47 0.96 -29.87
N LEU A 30 0.13 0.60 -28.72
CA LEU A 30 0.54 -0.76 -28.41
C LEU A 30 -0.09 -1.24 -27.09
N TYR A 31 -0.54 -2.51 -27.09
CA TYR A 31 -1.15 -3.15 -25.92
C TYR A 31 -0.14 -3.61 -24.86
N TYR A 32 1.13 -3.18 -24.95
CA TYR A 32 2.18 -3.66 -24.06
C TYR A 32 3.06 -2.54 -23.50
N TYR A 33 3.54 -2.81 -22.29
CA TYR A 33 4.48 -1.99 -21.55
C TYR A 33 5.93 -2.39 -21.85
N THR A 34 6.80 -1.40 -22.06
CA THR A 34 8.25 -1.57 -22.28
C THR A 34 9.02 -1.26 -21.00
N LEU A 35 10.02 -2.08 -20.65
CA LEU A 35 10.87 -1.84 -19.48
C LEU A 35 11.78 -0.63 -19.75
N LEU A 36 11.76 0.36 -18.85
CA LEU A 36 12.61 1.55 -18.91
C LEU A 36 13.84 1.44 -18.03
N ALA A 37 13.65 0.99 -16.78
CA ALA A 37 14.70 0.92 -15.78
C ALA A 37 14.38 -0.14 -14.72
N GLY A 38 15.43 -0.60 -14.05
CA GLY A 38 15.29 -1.46 -12.87
C GLY A 38 16.40 -1.19 -11.87
N VAL A 39 16.06 -1.28 -10.58
CA VAL A 39 17.00 -1.09 -9.48
C VAL A 39 16.61 -1.95 -8.29
N GLN A 40 17.60 -2.34 -7.51
CA GLN A 40 17.39 -2.98 -6.21
C GLN A 40 17.67 -1.98 -5.10
N GLY A 41 16.80 -1.95 -4.10
CA GLY A 41 16.99 -1.25 -2.85
C GLY A 41 16.61 -2.13 -1.67
N LYS A 42 16.54 -1.54 -0.48
CA LYS A 42 16.09 -2.25 0.72
C LYS A 42 15.08 -1.42 1.50
N LEU A 43 14.21 -2.12 2.22
CA LEU A 43 13.37 -1.56 3.26
C LEU A 43 13.79 -2.15 4.60
N LEU A 44 13.63 -1.37 5.65
CA LEU A 44 13.87 -1.84 7.01
C LEU A 44 12.87 -2.96 7.36
N GLN A 45 13.21 -3.79 8.35
CA GLN A 45 12.31 -4.84 8.80
C GLN A 45 10.98 -4.26 9.30
N ALA A 46 9.86 -4.83 8.83
CA ALA A 46 8.52 -4.31 9.12
C ALA A 46 7.94 -4.79 10.46
N THR A 47 8.69 -5.54 11.29
CA THR A 47 8.14 -6.20 12.49
C THR A 47 7.44 -5.21 13.44
N LYS A 48 8.05 -4.04 13.68
CA LYS A 48 7.45 -2.99 14.52
C LYS A 48 6.19 -2.38 13.89
N ILE A 49 6.14 -2.30 12.56
CA ILE A 49 4.98 -1.79 11.82
C ILE A 49 3.82 -2.75 11.91
N TYR A 50 4.09 -4.05 11.81
CA TYR A 50 3.06 -5.06 11.92
C TYR A 50 2.39 -5.06 13.30
N SER A 51 3.15 -4.96 14.38
CA SER A 51 2.58 -4.84 15.74
C SER A 51 1.66 -3.61 15.85
N LYS A 52 2.09 -2.45 15.34
CA LYS A 52 1.26 -1.23 15.33
C LYS A 52 0.00 -1.39 14.46
N TYR A 53 0.11 -2.09 13.35
CA TYR A 53 -1.04 -2.41 12.50
C TYR A 53 -2.05 -3.31 13.23
N GLN A 54 -1.58 -4.34 13.93
CA GLN A 54 -2.43 -5.23 14.73
C GLN A 54 -3.12 -4.47 15.88
N GLU A 55 -2.40 -3.58 16.57
CA GLU A 55 -2.96 -2.73 17.62
C GLU A 55 -4.08 -1.83 17.09
N TRP A 56 -3.83 -1.12 15.98
CA TRP A 56 -4.84 -0.31 15.32
C TRP A 56 -6.04 -1.14 14.87
N GLN A 57 -5.79 -2.28 14.22
CA GLN A 57 -6.83 -3.19 13.74
C GLN A 57 -7.69 -3.72 14.90
N GLY A 58 -7.08 -4.04 16.04
CA GLY A 58 -7.78 -4.45 17.26
C GLY A 58 -8.72 -3.36 17.78
N ARG A 59 -8.22 -2.13 17.90
CA ARG A 59 -9.03 -0.97 18.33
C ARG A 59 -10.18 -0.70 17.37
N TYR A 60 -9.94 -0.76 16.07
CA TYR A 60 -10.97 -0.59 15.05
C TYR A 60 -12.06 -1.67 15.13
N ARG A 61 -11.67 -2.94 15.29
CA ARG A 61 -12.63 -4.05 15.46
C ARG A 61 -13.47 -3.92 16.73
N ASN A 62 -12.87 -3.43 17.83
CA ASN A 62 -13.61 -3.17 19.06
C ASN A 62 -14.66 -2.06 18.87
N LEU A 63 -14.35 -1.01 18.11
CA LEU A 63 -15.34 -0.01 17.72
C LEU A 63 -16.47 -0.62 16.89
N ALA A 64 -16.15 -1.45 15.89
CA ALA A 64 -17.14 -2.11 15.05
C ALA A 64 -18.08 -3.02 15.86
N ALA A 65 -17.53 -3.78 16.81
CA ALA A 65 -18.32 -4.61 17.73
C ALA A 65 -19.27 -3.73 18.56
N PHE A 66 -18.77 -2.65 19.17
CA PHE A 66 -19.56 -1.72 19.97
C PHE A 66 -20.71 -1.07 19.16
N LEU A 67 -20.43 -0.64 17.92
CA LEU A 67 -21.44 -0.08 17.02
C LEU A 67 -22.48 -1.12 16.58
N ALA A 68 -22.06 -2.36 16.32
CA ALA A 68 -22.96 -3.46 15.97
C ALA A 68 -23.94 -3.80 17.10
N PHE A 69 -23.51 -3.69 18.37
CA PHE A 69 -24.41 -3.84 19.53
C PHE A 69 -25.45 -2.72 19.60
N ARG A 70 -25.09 -1.47 19.26
CA ARG A 70 -26.04 -0.34 19.28
C ARG A 70 -27.13 -0.44 18.23
N ILE A 71 -26.82 -0.95 17.03
CA ILE A 71 -27.82 -1.14 15.96
C ILE A 71 -28.91 -2.15 16.37
N ARG A 72 -28.60 -3.07 17.32
CA ARG A 72 -29.53 -4.12 17.76
C ARG A 72 -30.38 -3.77 18.99
N ARG A 73 -30.14 -2.66 19.69
CA ARG A 73 -30.83 -2.35 20.96
C ARG A 73 -31.65 -1.06 20.85
N LYS A 74 -32.94 -1.21 20.60
CA LYS A 74 -33.96 -0.15 20.71
C LYS A 74 -34.86 -0.45 21.91
N GLU A 75 -34.29 -0.50 23.10
CA GLU A 75 -35.09 -0.49 24.34
C GLU A 75 -34.69 0.73 25.17
N SER A 76 -35.68 1.58 25.36
CA SER A 76 -35.64 2.88 26.01
C SER A 76 -35.09 2.80 27.42
N GLY A 77 -33.97 3.49 27.69
CA GLY A 77 -33.55 3.78 29.07
C GLY A 77 -32.06 3.99 29.32
N GLN A 78 -31.16 3.58 28.43
CA GLN A 78 -29.72 3.70 28.70
C GLN A 78 -29.11 4.97 28.09
N LEU A 79 -29.23 6.09 28.83
CA LEU A 79 -28.21 7.13 28.82
C LEU A 79 -27.04 6.64 29.66
N THR A 80 -25.95 6.19 29.02
CA THR A 80 -24.57 6.10 29.55
C THR A 80 -23.68 5.52 28.44
N ASN A 81 -22.42 5.93 28.32
CA ASN A 81 -21.41 5.46 27.33
C ASN A 81 -21.25 6.31 26.06
N PHE A 82 -21.74 7.55 25.98
CA PHE A 82 -21.30 8.48 24.92
C PHE A 82 -19.81 8.83 25.09
N SER A 83 -19.39 9.12 26.32
CA SER A 83 -17.98 9.38 26.66
C SER A 83 -17.06 8.17 26.38
N GLU A 84 -17.48 6.93 26.66
CA GLU A 84 -16.70 5.74 26.33
C GLU A 84 -16.58 5.52 24.81
N MET A 85 -17.64 5.85 24.07
CA MET A 85 -17.66 5.78 22.61
C MET A 85 -16.71 6.82 22.01
N GLU A 86 -16.81 8.08 22.43
CA GLU A 86 -15.90 9.15 22.05
C GLU A 86 -14.45 8.79 22.37
N GLN A 87 -14.18 8.27 23.58
CA GLN A 87 -12.85 7.81 23.96
C GLN A 87 -12.37 6.64 23.09
N GLY A 88 -13.26 5.73 22.70
CA GLY A 88 -12.97 4.65 21.76
C GLY A 88 -12.57 5.19 20.38
N PHE A 89 -13.32 6.16 19.85
CA PHE A 89 -13.00 6.81 18.57
C PHE A 89 -11.66 7.54 18.63
N GLU A 90 -11.44 8.32 19.68
CA GLU A 90 -10.18 9.04 19.91
C GLU A 90 -9.00 8.05 20.00
N ASN A 91 -9.14 6.98 20.80
CA ASN A 91 -8.12 5.94 20.94
C ASN A 91 -7.81 5.24 19.61
N CYS A 92 -8.81 4.98 18.78
CA CYS A 92 -8.62 4.38 17.46
C CYS A 92 -7.96 5.37 16.49
N HIS A 93 -8.39 6.64 16.51
CA HIS A 93 -7.83 7.69 15.68
C HIS A 93 -6.36 7.95 16.03
N GLN A 94 -6.03 8.02 17.32
CA GLN A 94 -4.66 8.17 17.80
C GLN A 94 -3.78 7.00 17.36
N GLN A 95 -4.27 5.75 17.44
CA GLN A 95 -3.51 4.58 16.97
C GLN A 95 -3.32 4.61 15.45
N ALA A 96 -4.34 5.05 14.70
CA ALA A 96 -4.24 5.21 13.24
C ALA A 96 -3.18 6.25 12.87
N LYS A 97 -3.13 7.37 13.60
CA LYS A 97 -2.11 8.42 13.42
C LYS A 97 -0.71 7.88 13.72
N GLN A 98 -0.55 7.15 14.83
CA GLN A 98 0.73 6.52 15.18
C GLN A 98 1.19 5.51 14.13
N LEU A 99 0.28 4.68 13.62
CA LEU A 99 0.55 3.74 12.53
C LEU A 99 0.97 4.48 11.26
N SER A 100 0.23 5.52 10.87
CA SER A 100 0.53 6.35 9.71
C SER A 100 1.93 6.95 9.80
N THR A 101 2.25 7.65 10.90
CA THR A 101 3.60 8.21 11.13
C THR A 101 4.68 7.13 11.07
N SER A 102 4.42 5.96 11.66
CA SER A 102 5.39 4.86 11.65
C SER A 102 5.62 4.31 10.25
N LEU A 103 4.58 4.17 9.44
CA LEU A 103 4.66 3.74 8.05
C LEU A 103 5.44 4.73 7.19
N THR A 104 5.11 6.02 7.31
CA THR A 104 5.82 7.09 6.59
C THR A 104 7.31 7.06 6.92
N SER A 105 7.68 7.05 8.22
CA SER A 105 9.09 6.99 8.65
C SER A 105 9.78 5.69 8.25
N TRP A 106 9.08 4.56 8.27
CA TRP A 106 9.64 3.26 7.89
C TRP A 106 10.05 3.22 6.41
N SER A 107 9.22 3.79 5.54
CA SER A 107 9.50 3.88 4.10
C SER A 107 10.48 4.98 3.70
N ASP A 108 10.81 5.91 4.61
CA ASP A 108 11.71 7.04 4.35
C ASP A 108 13.18 6.73 4.70
N GLY A 109 13.50 5.45 4.97
CA GLY A 109 14.86 5.03 5.31
C GLY A 109 15.86 5.26 4.17
N HIS A 110 17.11 5.54 4.55
CA HIS A 110 18.22 5.79 3.62
C HIS A 110 18.44 4.64 2.61
N ASP A 111 18.18 3.40 3.00
CA ASP A 111 18.38 2.23 2.13
C ASP A 111 17.36 2.13 0.98
N PHE A 112 16.29 2.95 1.02
CA PHE A 112 15.31 3.09 -0.05
C PHE A 112 15.66 4.21 -1.05
N LEU A 113 16.70 4.99 -0.78
CA LEU A 113 17.14 6.10 -1.63
C LEU A 113 17.48 5.70 -3.08
N PRO A 114 18.11 4.55 -3.37
CA PRO A 114 18.36 4.12 -4.75
C PRO A 114 17.07 3.98 -5.56
N VAL A 115 16.00 3.48 -4.93
CA VAL A 115 14.67 3.37 -5.53
C VAL A 115 14.11 4.76 -5.82
N LYS A 116 14.07 5.64 -4.83
CA LYS A 116 13.57 7.02 -5.00
C LYS A 116 14.30 7.76 -6.12
N THR A 117 15.63 7.58 -6.22
CA THR A 117 16.46 8.19 -7.25
C THR A 117 16.06 7.75 -8.65
N VAL A 118 15.87 6.44 -8.87
CA VAL A 118 15.47 5.90 -10.18
C VAL A 118 14.03 6.30 -10.52
N LEU A 119 13.12 6.28 -9.55
CA LEU A 119 11.75 6.77 -9.75
C LEU A 119 11.74 8.24 -10.17
N SER A 120 12.53 9.10 -9.51
CA SER A 120 12.56 10.54 -9.79
C SER A 120 13.06 10.85 -11.21
N LYS A 121 14.00 10.04 -11.71
CA LYS A 121 14.52 10.16 -13.09
C LYS A 121 13.51 9.78 -14.18
N HIS A 122 12.54 8.92 -13.87
CA HIS A 122 11.68 8.30 -14.88
C HIS A 122 10.18 8.61 -14.75
N LEU A 123 9.78 9.25 -13.65
CA LEU A 123 8.40 9.66 -13.39
C LEU A 123 8.26 11.18 -13.43
N SER A 124 7.20 11.65 -14.08
CA SER A 124 6.80 13.06 -14.18
C SER A 124 5.44 13.30 -13.51
N PRO A 125 5.14 14.51 -13.01
CA PRO A 125 3.80 14.88 -12.56
C PRO A 125 2.68 14.67 -13.61
N ASP A 126 3.03 14.71 -14.90
CA ASP A 126 2.09 14.48 -16.01
C ASP A 126 1.88 12.99 -16.35
N ASP A 127 2.50 12.09 -15.59
CA ASP A 127 2.32 10.65 -15.74
C ASP A 127 1.11 10.15 -14.96
N ASN A 128 0.39 9.20 -15.56
CA ASN A 128 -0.55 8.37 -14.85
C ASN A 128 0.21 7.17 -14.30
N ILE A 129 0.36 7.10 -12.98
CA ILE A 129 1.24 6.14 -12.31
C ILE A 129 0.40 5.04 -11.66
N GLN A 130 0.75 3.80 -11.95
CA GLN A 130 0.24 2.63 -11.26
C GLN A 130 1.41 1.88 -10.60
N ILE A 131 1.37 1.74 -9.28
CA ILE A 131 2.29 0.92 -8.50
C ILE A 131 1.69 -0.47 -8.34
N LEU A 132 2.41 -1.47 -8.85
CA LEU A 132 2.08 -2.88 -8.71
C LEU A 132 2.95 -3.47 -7.61
N LEU A 133 2.37 -3.75 -6.45
CA LEU A 133 3.07 -4.37 -5.35
C LEU A 133 3.05 -5.90 -5.49
N GLU A 134 4.22 -6.50 -5.54
CA GLU A 134 4.40 -7.95 -5.58
C GLU A 134 5.14 -8.42 -4.32
N THR A 135 4.52 -9.23 -3.49
CA THR A 135 5.20 -9.82 -2.33
C THR A 135 4.54 -11.13 -1.92
N LYS A 136 5.34 -12.11 -1.49
CA LYS A 136 4.82 -13.37 -0.90
C LYS A 136 4.49 -13.23 0.59
N ASN A 137 4.94 -12.15 1.25
CA ASN A 137 4.67 -11.92 2.66
C ASN A 137 3.23 -11.40 2.85
N PHE A 138 2.40 -12.16 3.58
CA PHE A 138 0.99 -11.86 3.79
C PHE A 138 0.76 -10.66 4.73
N GLU A 139 1.68 -10.40 5.66
CA GLU A 139 1.61 -9.25 6.55
C GLU A 139 1.84 -7.95 5.79
N LEU A 140 2.83 -7.94 4.89
CA LEU A 140 3.11 -6.80 4.01
C LEU A 140 1.92 -6.49 3.09
N ARG A 141 1.19 -7.50 2.60
CA ARG A 141 -0.03 -7.27 1.78
C ARG A 141 -1.16 -6.56 2.50
N LYS A 142 -1.18 -6.59 3.84
CA LYS A 142 -2.24 -5.95 4.65
C LYS A 142 -1.94 -4.49 4.99
N LEU A 143 -0.72 -4.02 4.73
CA LEU A 143 -0.32 -2.67 5.07
C LEU A 143 -1.06 -1.65 4.19
N PRO A 144 -1.42 -0.48 4.75
CA PRO A 144 -2.00 0.62 3.98
C PRO A 144 -0.89 1.34 3.20
N TRP A 145 -0.46 0.74 2.08
CA TRP A 145 0.68 1.22 1.27
C TRP A 145 0.56 2.64 0.74
N HIS A 146 -0.65 3.18 0.62
CA HIS A 146 -0.88 4.58 0.25
C HIS A 146 -0.37 5.58 1.31
N LEU A 147 -0.11 5.14 2.54
CA LEU A 147 0.49 5.96 3.61
C LEU A 147 2.02 5.90 3.62
N CYS A 148 2.61 4.97 2.87
CA CYS A 148 4.06 4.85 2.75
C CYS A 148 4.60 5.92 1.80
N ASN A 149 5.71 6.55 2.16
CA ASN A 149 6.43 7.52 1.35
C ASN A 149 7.30 6.85 0.27
N LEU A 150 6.66 6.09 -0.63
CA LEU A 150 7.35 5.31 -1.67
C LEU A 150 7.81 6.15 -2.86
N LEU A 151 7.12 7.25 -3.13
CA LEU A 151 7.36 8.08 -4.30
C LEU A 151 8.38 9.18 -3.99
N PRO A 152 9.15 9.62 -4.99
CA PRO A 152 10.03 10.78 -4.84
C PRO A 152 9.21 12.08 -4.82
N ASP A 153 9.78 13.12 -4.23
CA ASP A 153 9.10 14.39 -3.94
C ASP A 153 8.47 15.04 -5.18
N ASN A 154 9.08 14.86 -6.36
CA ASN A 154 8.57 15.42 -7.60
C ASN A 154 7.22 14.83 -8.05
N VAL A 155 6.80 13.67 -7.56
CA VAL A 155 5.51 13.03 -7.91
C VAL A 155 4.70 12.56 -6.68
N ASN A 156 5.16 12.82 -5.47
CA ASN A 156 4.46 12.36 -4.26
C ASN A 156 3.10 13.06 -4.00
N HIS A 157 2.84 14.17 -4.68
CA HIS A 157 1.62 14.97 -4.53
C HIS A 157 0.53 14.62 -5.55
N ILE A 158 0.83 13.80 -6.56
CA ILE A 158 -0.15 13.42 -7.58
C ILE A 158 -0.90 12.14 -7.17
N PRO A 159 -2.15 11.96 -7.63
CA PRO A 159 -2.88 10.72 -7.42
C PRO A 159 -2.18 9.55 -8.10
N VAL A 160 -2.01 8.44 -7.37
CA VAL A 160 -1.38 7.21 -7.86
C VAL A 160 -2.23 6.01 -7.47
N GLU A 161 -2.37 5.08 -8.40
CA GLU A 161 -3.01 3.79 -8.11
C GLU A 161 -1.99 2.84 -7.48
N ILE A 162 -2.38 2.17 -6.39
CA ILE A 162 -1.58 1.10 -5.79
C ILE A 162 -2.40 -0.18 -5.82
N ALA A 163 -1.91 -1.18 -6.53
CA ALA A 163 -2.56 -2.48 -6.67
C ALA A 163 -1.67 -3.59 -6.12
N LEU A 164 -2.28 -4.58 -5.45
CA LEU A 164 -1.63 -5.82 -5.08
C LEU A 164 -1.65 -6.78 -6.27
N THR A 165 -0.51 -7.38 -6.59
CA THR A 165 -0.40 -8.38 -7.64
C THR A 165 -0.27 -9.78 -7.07
N ALA A 166 -0.75 -10.77 -7.83
CA ALA A 166 -0.47 -12.15 -7.52
C ALA A 166 1.05 -12.38 -7.61
N PRO A 167 1.64 -13.15 -6.68
CA PRO A 167 3.09 -13.41 -6.69
C PRO A 167 3.48 -14.38 -7.80
N GLU A 168 2.49 -15.00 -8.44
CA GLU A 168 2.61 -15.94 -9.53
C GLU A 168 1.56 -15.53 -10.56
N PHE A 169 2.04 -15.03 -11.70
CA PHE A 169 1.20 -14.60 -12.80
C PHE A 169 1.90 -14.92 -14.12
N GLN A 170 1.12 -15.20 -15.15
CA GLN A 170 1.64 -15.35 -16.50
C GLN A 170 1.25 -14.13 -17.31
N ARG A 171 2.24 -13.42 -17.85
CA ARG A 171 1.99 -12.33 -18.78
C ARG A 171 1.48 -12.91 -20.08
N ILE A 172 0.23 -12.59 -20.44
CA ILE A 172 -0.32 -12.96 -21.74
C ILE A 172 0.22 -11.95 -22.76
N SER A 173 0.94 -12.42 -23.78
CA SER A 173 1.60 -11.57 -24.78
C SER A 173 0.62 -10.93 -25.76
N LYS A 174 -0.58 -11.49 -25.90
CA LYS A 174 -1.70 -10.94 -26.66
C LYS A 174 -2.98 -11.11 -25.85
N PRO A 175 -3.73 -10.03 -25.55
CA PRO A 175 -5.07 -10.22 -24.99
C PRO A 175 -5.88 -11.11 -25.96
N PRO A 176 -6.70 -12.04 -25.46
CA PRO A 176 -7.55 -12.82 -26.34
C PRO A 176 -8.35 -11.86 -27.21
N LEU A 177 -8.39 -12.13 -28.53
CA LEU A 177 -9.29 -11.42 -29.44
C LEU A 177 -10.68 -11.45 -28.82
N SER A 178 -11.35 -10.30 -28.85
CA SER A 178 -12.64 -9.99 -28.23
C SER A 178 -13.57 -11.21 -28.17
N PRO A 179 -14.39 -11.37 -27.12
CA PRO A 179 -15.35 -12.47 -27.08
C PRO A 179 -16.20 -12.41 -28.36
N THR A 180 -16.09 -13.45 -29.20
CA THR A 180 -16.99 -13.66 -30.33
C THR A 180 -18.39 -13.60 -29.75
N SER A 181 -19.14 -12.54 -30.09
CA SER A 181 -20.56 -12.47 -29.81
C SER A 181 -21.18 -13.72 -30.45
N LYS A 182 -21.70 -14.63 -29.61
CA LYS A 182 -22.59 -15.67 -30.06
C LYS A 182 -24.00 -15.12 -30.16
#